data_AF-A0A7J0H1Q5-F1
#
_entry.id   AF-A0A7J0H1Q5-F1
#
_cell.length_a   1.000
_cell.length_b   1.000
_cell.length_c   1.000
_cell.angle_alpha   90.00
_cell.angle_beta   90.00
_cell.angle_gamma   90.00
#
_symmetry.space_group_name_H-M   'P 1'
#
loop_
_entity.id
_entity.type
_entity.pdbx_description
1 polymer ?
#
loop_
_entity_poly.entity_id
_entity_poly.type
_entity_poly.pdbx_seq_one_letter_code
_entity_poly.pdbx_strand_id
1 'polypeptide(L)'
;MQAPKDALADMQCKDKFLIQSVVAPNGATVKDITAEMFNKEDGKIVGEFKLRVFTPANPPPPVPEESEEGSSPRASAVEGGNQSCFIA
;
A
#
# COMPACT_ATOMS: atom_id res chain seq x y z
N MET A 1 -2.22 20.29 25.67
CA MET A 1 -1.71 20.56 24.31
C MET A 1 -2.49 19.68 23.35
N GLN A 2 -3.28 20.27 22.46
CA GLN A 2 -4.13 19.53 21.53
C GLN A 2 -3.36 19.37 20.21
N ALA A 3 -3.11 18.13 19.81
CA ALA A 3 -2.40 17.81 18.58
C ALA A 3 -3.19 18.30 17.36
N PRO A 4 -2.57 18.99 16.40
CA PRO A 4 -3.22 19.36 15.14
C PRO A 4 -3.67 18.09 14.38
N LYS A 5 -4.96 17.99 14.07
CA LYS A 5 -5.56 16.86 13.32
C LYS A 5 -5.57 17.07 11.79
N ASP A 6 -5.19 18.25 11.32
CA ASP A 6 -5.52 18.71 9.95
C ASP A 6 -4.31 18.78 8.98
N ALA A 7 -3.31 17.92 9.16
CA ALA A 7 -2.17 17.85 8.22
C ALA A 7 -2.07 16.53 7.43
N LEU A 8 -3.10 15.68 7.43
CA LEU A 8 -2.94 14.28 6.98
C LEU A 8 -3.37 13.95 5.54
N ALA A 9 -3.85 14.89 4.72
CA ALA A 9 -4.55 14.50 3.48
C ALA A 9 -3.94 14.95 2.13
N ASP A 10 -2.96 15.86 2.08
CA ASP A 10 -2.48 16.39 0.78
C ASP A 10 -1.10 15.89 0.33
N MET A 11 -0.49 14.93 1.03
CA MET A 11 0.78 14.31 0.62
C MET A 11 0.62 13.24 -0.48
N GLN A 12 -0.40 13.35 -1.33
CA GLN A 12 -0.48 12.49 -2.50
C GLN A 12 0.53 12.98 -3.54
N CYS A 13 1.49 12.13 -3.90
CA CYS A 13 2.42 12.42 -4.99
C CYS A 13 1.62 12.54 -6.29
N LYS A 14 1.51 13.77 -6.83
CA LYS A 14 0.77 14.07 -8.07
C LYS A 14 1.68 13.97 -9.31
N ASP A 15 2.86 13.37 -9.15
CA ASP A 15 3.87 13.28 -10.19
C ASP A 15 3.39 12.45 -11.38
N LYS A 16 3.75 12.93 -12.56
CA LYS A 16 3.49 12.30 -13.84
C LYS A 16 4.83 12.05 -14.52
N PHE A 17 5.06 10.82 -14.91
CA PHE A 17 6.25 10.42 -15.65
C PHE A 17 5.86 10.10 -17.08
N LEU A 18 6.70 10.55 -18.01
CA LEU A 18 6.64 10.13 -19.40
C LEU A 18 7.89 9.30 -19.69
N ILE A 19 7.69 8.04 -20.04
CA ILE A 19 8.76 7.20 -20.57
C ILE A 19 8.71 7.31 -22.09
N GLN A 20 9.83 7.66 -22.71
CA GLN A 20 9.99 7.62 -24.15
C GLN A 20 10.99 6.52 -24.51
N SER A 21 10.69 5.79 -25.58
CA SER A 21 11.52 4.68 -26.07
C SER A 21 11.68 4.79 -27.58
N VAL A 22 12.88 4.47 -28.05
CA VAL A 22 13.24 4.48 -29.47
C VAL A 22 14.04 3.22 -29.77
N VAL A 23 13.96 2.73 -31.00
CA VAL A 23 14.81 1.64 -31.44
C VAL A 23 16.21 2.21 -31.67
N ALA A 24 17.18 1.74 -30.88
CA ALA A 24 18.57 2.12 -31.06
C ALA A 24 19.15 1.46 -32.33
N PRO A 25 19.98 2.17 -33.11
CA PRO A 25 20.69 1.56 -34.23
C PRO A 25 21.68 0.50 -33.74
N ASN A 26 21.99 -0.48 -34.60
CA ASN A 26 22.88 -1.56 -34.25
C ASN A 26 24.27 -1.02 -33.87
N GLY A 27 24.79 -1.44 -32.72
CA GLY A 27 26.09 -1.00 -32.22
C GLY A 27 26.10 0.43 -31.66
N ALA A 28 24.94 1.05 -31.44
CA ALA A 28 24.84 2.37 -30.81
C ALA A 28 25.60 2.40 -29.47
N THR A 29 26.41 3.44 -29.30
CA THR A 29 27.09 3.75 -28.05
C THR A 29 26.37 4.91 -27.36
N VAL A 30 26.73 5.18 -26.10
CA VAL A 30 26.13 6.28 -25.31
C VAL A 30 26.32 7.64 -25.99
N LYS A 31 27.36 7.80 -26.82
CA LYS A 31 27.63 9.05 -27.56
C LYS A 31 26.68 9.28 -28.72
N ASP A 32 26.11 8.20 -29.26
CA ASP A 32 25.18 8.23 -30.40
C ASP A 32 23.74 8.49 -29.94
N ILE A 33 23.49 8.44 -28.61
CA ILE A 33 22.18 8.73 -28.03
C ILE A 33 22.00 10.24 -27.98
N THR A 34 21.21 10.78 -28.90
CA THR A 34 20.93 12.21 -29.02
C THR A 34 19.44 12.49 -28.74
N ALA A 35 19.13 13.71 -28.27
CA ALA A 35 17.74 14.11 -27.95
C ALA A 35 16.81 14.07 -29.18
N GLU A 36 17.37 14.36 -30.36
CA GLU A 36 16.69 14.29 -31.67
C GLU A 36 16.19 12.89 -32.05
N MET A 37 16.68 11.83 -31.41
CA MET A 37 16.13 10.48 -31.60
C MET A 37 14.70 10.37 -31.07
N PHE A 38 14.34 11.17 -30.07
CA PHE A 38 13.03 11.17 -29.42
C PHE A 38 12.04 12.19 -30.03
N ASN A 39 12.45 12.91 -31.07
CA ASN A 39 11.55 13.79 -31.82
C ASN A 39 10.57 12.98 -32.67
N LYS A 40 9.30 13.38 -32.65
CA LYS A 40 8.26 12.80 -33.49
C LYS A 40 8.33 13.42 -34.87
N GLU A 41 8.95 12.70 -35.80
CA GLU A 41 9.10 13.07 -37.20
C GLU A 41 8.57 11.93 -38.08
N ASP A 42 8.16 12.25 -39.31
CA ASP A 42 7.64 11.26 -40.25
C ASP A 42 8.67 10.14 -40.49
N GLY A 43 8.25 8.90 -40.24
CA GLY A 43 9.09 7.71 -40.37
C GLY A 43 9.89 7.31 -39.12
N LYS A 44 9.89 8.12 -38.05
CA LYS A 44 10.45 7.73 -36.75
C LYS A 44 9.37 7.17 -35.82
N ILE A 45 9.64 6.01 -35.24
CA ILE A 45 8.77 5.40 -34.23
C ILE A 45 9.31 5.73 -32.85
N VAL A 46 8.61 6.61 -32.13
CA VAL A 46 8.88 6.92 -30.72
C VAL A 46 7.75 6.34 -29.89
N GLY A 47 8.05 5.35 -29.06
CA GLY A 47 7.13 4.79 -28.08
C GLY A 47 6.99 5.73 -26.89
N GLU A 48 5.76 5.98 -26.45
CA GLU A 48 5.48 6.83 -25.29
C GLU A 48 4.58 6.11 -24.28
N PHE A 49 4.97 6.14 -23.01
CA PHE A 49 4.19 5.56 -21.94
C PHE A 49 4.07 6.52 -20.75
N LYS A 50 2.83 6.86 -20.38
CA LYS A 50 2.54 7.79 -19.28
C LYS A 50 2.26 7.01 -18.01
N LEU A 51 3.06 7.29 -16.99
CA LEU A 51 2.93 6.73 -15.65
C LEU A 51 2.48 7.82 -14.69
N ARG A 52 1.64 7.43 -13.73
CA ARG A 52 1.24 8.28 -12.60
C ARG A 52 1.69 7.62 -11.31
N VAL A 53 2.21 8.41 -10.37
CA VAL A 53 2.51 7.89 -9.03
C VAL A 53 1.20 7.71 -8.28
N PHE A 54 1.07 6.59 -7.58
CA PHE A 54 0.01 6.36 -6.62
C PHE A 54 0.63 6.11 -5.25
N THR A 55 0.34 6.98 -4.30
CA THR A 55 0.73 6.78 -2.91
C THR A 55 -0.36 5.95 -2.22
N PRO A 56 -0.05 4.78 -1.64
CA PRO A 56 -1.04 4.03 -0.88
C PRO A 56 -1.48 4.87 0.32
N ALA A 57 -2.79 5.12 0.41
CA ALA A 57 -3.37 5.89 1.50
C ALA A 57 -3.42 5.03 2.77
N ASN A 58 -2.76 5.52 3.83
CA ASN A 58 -2.87 5.18 5.25
C ASN A 58 -2.83 3.68 5.66
N PRO A 59 -1.99 3.27 6.63
CA PRO A 59 -2.12 1.92 7.21
C PRO A 59 -3.54 1.72 7.78
N PRO A 60 -4.07 0.48 7.74
CA PRO A 60 -5.36 0.20 8.38
C PRO A 60 -5.29 0.61 9.85
N PRO A 61 -6.39 1.12 10.44
CA PRO A 61 -6.41 1.50 11.84
C PRO A 61 -5.97 0.30 12.70
N PRO A 62 -5.23 0.52 13.80
CA PRO A 62 -4.82 -0.56 14.68
C PRO A 62 -6.07 -1.32 15.10
N VAL A 63 -6.08 -2.61 14.78
CA VAL A 63 -7.13 -3.52 15.23
C VAL A 63 -7.24 -3.35 16.75
N PRO A 64 -8.43 -3.10 17.32
CA PRO A 64 -8.59 -3.13 18.77
C PRO A 64 -8.10 -4.49 19.25
N GLU A 65 -7.07 -4.52 20.09
CA GLU A 65 -6.72 -5.73 20.82
C GLU A 65 -7.96 -6.15 21.59
N GLU A 66 -8.61 -7.24 21.15
CA GLU A 66 -9.64 -7.88 21.94
C GLU A 66 -8.95 -8.37 23.22
N SER A 67 -9.34 -7.76 24.34
CA SER A 67 -8.91 -8.19 25.66
C SER A 67 -9.46 -9.60 25.89
N GLU A 68 -8.63 -10.61 25.64
CA GLU A 68 -8.81 -11.93 26.23
C GLU A 68 -8.34 -11.87 27.70
N GLU A 69 -8.95 -11.01 28.52
CA GLU A 69 -9.07 -11.31 29.94
C GLU A 69 -10.40 -12.02 30.13
N GLY A 70 -10.36 -13.31 29.82
CA GLY A 70 -11.38 -14.26 30.23
C GLY A 70 -11.68 -14.05 31.71
N SER A 71 -12.95 -13.75 32.00
CA SER A 71 -13.48 -13.80 33.36
C SER A 71 -13.07 -15.15 33.97
N SER A 72 -12.19 -15.12 34.97
CA SER A 72 -11.81 -16.28 35.75
C SER A 72 -12.82 -16.44 36.90
N PRO A 73 -13.73 -17.44 36.88
CA PRO A 73 -14.54 -17.72 38.03
C PRO A 73 -13.67 -18.54 39.00
N ARG A 74 -13.05 -17.86 39.96
CA ARG A 74 -12.32 -18.54 41.04
C ARG A 74 -13.33 -19.29 41.93
N ALA A 75 -13.41 -20.59 41.68
CA ALA A 75 -13.67 -21.70 42.59
C ALA A 75 -14.78 -21.49 43.65
N SER A 76 -15.96 -22.06 43.36
CA SER A 76 -17.04 -22.33 44.30
C SER A 76 -16.55 -23.18 45.47
N ALA A 77 -16.82 -22.72 46.70
CA ALA A 77 -16.70 -23.52 47.90
C ALA A 77 -17.79 -24.61 47.92
N VAL A 78 -17.38 -25.79 48.35
CA VAL A 78 -18.12 -27.05 48.49
C VAL A 78 -19.32 -26.94 49.44
N GLU A 79 -20.48 -27.52 49.10
CA GLU A 79 -21.27 -28.38 49.99
C GLU A 79 -22.39 -29.14 49.25
N GLY A 80 -22.45 -30.46 49.45
CA GLY A 80 -23.70 -31.20 49.64
C GLY A 80 -24.55 -31.63 48.43
N GLY A 81 -24.33 -32.88 47.98
CA GLY A 81 -25.42 -33.86 47.80
C GLY A 81 -26.31 -33.82 46.53
N ASN A 82 -26.31 -34.97 45.84
CA ASN A 82 -27.37 -35.54 44.99
C ASN A 82 -27.43 -35.18 43.48
N GLN A 83 -26.98 -36.17 42.70
CA GLN A 83 -27.58 -36.76 41.49
C GLN A 83 -27.87 -35.90 40.25
N SER A 84 -27.17 -36.26 39.17
CA SER A 84 -27.56 -36.15 37.73
C SER A 84 -27.94 -34.75 37.23
N CYS A 85 -27.45 -34.29 36.09
CA CYS A 85 -27.88 -34.74 34.78
C CYS A 85 -26.87 -34.31 33.72
N PHE A 86 -26.70 -35.15 32.71
CA PHE A 86 -26.02 -34.85 31.46
C PHE A 86 -26.70 -33.72 30.69
N ILE A 87 -25.92 -33.16 29.75
CA ILE A 87 -26.27 -32.52 28.46
C ILE A 87 -27.12 -31.24 28.48
N ALA A 88 -26.55 -30.14 28.00
CA ALA A 88 -26.72 -29.59 26.64
C ALA A 88 -26.21 -28.14 26.61
#